data_AF-A0A0S8AVB9-F1
#
_entry.id   AF-A0A0S8AVB9-F1
#
_cell.length_a   1.000
_cell.length_b   1.000
_cell.length_c   1.000
_cell.angle_alpha   90.00
_cell.angle_beta   90.00
_cell.angle_gamma   90.00
#
_symmetry.space_group_name_H-M   'P 1'
#
loop_
_entity.id
_entity.type
_entity.pdbx_description
1 polymer ?
#
loop_
_entity_poly.entity_id
_entity_poly.type
_entity_poly.pdbx_seq_one_letter_code
_entity_poly.pdbx_strand_id
1 'polypeptide(L)'
;VAAILRADPNALVGGPAVANSGSPILPALLDFCTKEETPLHFVSWHIYSSDPKRIRGTLDNVKSLLKKYPALKPETFLDEWNMNLGFPPSDVRIQPCYVAEVAWQMKDGGLDYSCYYHIRDYHVSFERFAPFMSAKGTAFMTGWWNRMPQFDGLFDFQNNVRPAYFTFKLLSRLTGKRLRLVSENPNVHGFMTHDERYSSYEYNLLLWNFSASPIQVELTFEDMLGNMTAKPVVLDAATTSNDEIARLRPENPYQIKVDQPVLRISFEPYGVRFWSFERRN
;
A
#
# COMPACT_ATOMS: atom_id res chain seq x y z
N VAL A 1 5.03 -24.59 -15.33
CA VAL A 1 3.70 -24.90 -14.75
C VAL A 1 3.41 -26.40 -14.59
N ALA A 2 3.74 -27.25 -15.56
CA ALA A 2 3.34 -28.68 -15.55
C ALA A 2 3.75 -29.48 -14.30
N ALA A 3 4.93 -29.25 -13.74
CA ALA A 3 5.35 -29.94 -12.51
C ALA A 3 4.46 -29.62 -11.30
N ILE A 4 4.06 -28.35 -11.16
CA ILE A 4 3.19 -27.87 -10.08
C ILE A 4 1.80 -28.49 -10.25
N LEU A 5 1.21 -28.38 -11.44
CA LEU A 5 -0.15 -28.86 -11.70
C LEU A 5 -0.29 -30.39 -11.67
N ARG A 6 0.80 -31.14 -11.90
CA ARG A 6 0.83 -32.58 -11.65
C ARG A 6 0.78 -32.93 -10.16
N ALA A 7 1.40 -32.10 -9.32
CA ALA A 7 1.41 -32.31 -7.87
C ALA A 7 0.12 -31.83 -7.22
N ASP A 8 -0.40 -30.68 -7.65
CA ASP A 8 -1.68 -30.11 -7.23
C ASP A 8 -2.40 -29.47 -8.43
N PRO A 9 -3.43 -30.14 -8.99
CA PRO A 9 -4.20 -29.62 -10.12
C PRO A 9 -4.94 -28.32 -9.84
N ASN A 10 -5.16 -27.95 -8.57
CA ASN A 10 -5.87 -26.74 -8.18
C ASN A 10 -4.94 -25.55 -7.90
N ALA A 11 -3.62 -25.75 -7.99
CA ALA A 11 -2.66 -24.68 -7.71
C ALA A 11 -2.76 -23.54 -8.74
N LEU A 12 -2.85 -22.31 -8.26
CA LEU A 12 -2.76 -21.12 -9.10
C LEU A 12 -1.29 -20.84 -9.44
N VAL A 13 -0.99 -20.78 -10.73
CA VAL A 13 0.35 -20.54 -11.28
C VAL A 13 0.38 -19.27 -12.11
N GLY A 14 1.47 -18.51 -12.00
CA GLY A 14 1.62 -17.22 -12.66
C GLY A 14 3.07 -16.75 -12.71
N GLY A 15 3.26 -15.53 -13.23
CA GLY A 15 4.57 -14.91 -13.45
C GLY A 15 4.45 -13.69 -14.38
N PRO A 16 5.53 -13.16 -14.96
CA PRO A 16 6.91 -13.63 -14.87
C PRO A 16 7.72 -13.02 -13.71
N ALA A 17 7.10 -12.28 -12.78
CA ALA A 17 7.80 -11.56 -11.71
C ALA A 17 8.90 -10.63 -12.26
N VAL A 18 8.56 -9.87 -13.30
CA VAL A 18 9.53 -8.96 -13.94
C VAL A 18 9.79 -7.73 -13.07
N ALA A 19 11.06 -7.35 -12.94
CA ALA A 19 11.48 -6.14 -12.22
C ALA A 19 10.93 -4.82 -12.80
N ASN A 20 10.35 -4.87 -14.01
CA ASN A 20 9.73 -3.74 -14.68
C ASN A 20 8.59 -4.23 -15.59
N SER A 21 7.40 -3.63 -15.42
CA SER A 21 6.21 -3.90 -16.25
C SER A 21 6.41 -3.72 -17.76
N GLY A 22 7.39 -2.91 -18.18
CA GLY A 22 7.75 -2.71 -19.59
C GLY A 22 8.66 -3.80 -20.19
N SER A 23 9.01 -4.83 -19.42
CA SER A 23 9.87 -5.92 -19.90
C SER A 23 9.22 -6.70 -21.05
N PRO A 24 9.97 -7.02 -22.12
CA PRO A 24 9.45 -7.83 -23.23
C PRO A 24 9.09 -9.27 -22.81
N ILE A 25 9.52 -9.70 -21.63
CA ILE A 25 9.21 -11.03 -21.08
C ILE A 25 7.72 -11.19 -20.81
N LEU A 26 7.03 -10.15 -20.34
CA LEU A 26 5.60 -10.24 -20.02
C LEU A 26 4.75 -10.45 -21.29
N PRO A 27 4.87 -9.64 -22.36
CA PRO A 27 4.20 -9.94 -23.63
C PRO A 27 4.53 -11.33 -24.18
N ALA A 28 5.80 -11.74 -24.14
CA ALA A 28 6.22 -13.06 -24.63
C ALA A 28 5.57 -14.22 -23.85
N LEU A 29 5.40 -14.07 -22.53
CA LEU A 29 4.67 -15.05 -21.71
C LEU A 29 3.19 -15.11 -22.12
N LEU A 30 2.55 -13.96 -22.32
CA LEU A 30 1.13 -13.91 -22.73
C LEU A 30 0.91 -14.54 -24.10
N ASP A 31 1.80 -14.25 -25.07
CA ASP A 31 1.78 -14.87 -26.39
C ASP A 31 1.93 -16.39 -26.30
N PHE A 32 2.91 -16.85 -25.52
CA PHE A 32 3.15 -18.28 -25.29
C PHE A 32 1.93 -18.97 -24.66
N CYS A 33 1.40 -18.42 -23.56
CA CYS A 33 0.24 -18.99 -22.88
C CYS A 33 -1.01 -19.01 -23.75
N THR A 34 -1.19 -18.00 -24.60
CA THR A 34 -2.31 -17.95 -25.54
C THR A 34 -2.16 -19.00 -26.64
N LYS A 35 -0.96 -19.13 -27.23
CA LYS A 35 -0.70 -20.04 -28.35
C LYS A 35 -0.71 -21.51 -27.94
N GLU A 36 -0.10 -21.81 -26.80
CA GLU A 36 0.10 -23.18 -26.32
C GLU A 36 -0.97 -23.58 -25.29
N GLU A 37 -2.01 -22.76 -25.10
CA GLU A 37 -3.09 -22.96 -24.12
C GLU A 37 -2.55 -23.30 -22.71
N THR A 38 -1.39 -22.71 -22.37
CA THR A 38 -0.72 -22.99 -21.11
C THR A 38 -1.39 -22.23 -19.96
N PRO A 39 -1.77 -22.89 -18.85
CA PRO A 39 -2.44 -22.23 -17.73
C PRO A 39 -1.66 -21.03 -17.19
N LEU A 40 -2.35 -19.90 -17.04
CA LEU A 40 -1.85 -18.65 -16.46
C LEU A 40 -2.95 -18.01 -15.61
N HIS A 41 -2.81 -18.08 -14.30
CA HIS A 41 -3.83 -17.62 -13.36
C HIS A 41 -3.60 -16.19 -12.88
N PHE A 42 -2.34 -15.76 -12.83
CA PHE A 42 -1.98 -14.39 -12.49
C PHE A 42 -0.75 -13.92 -13.27
N VAL A 43 -0.64 -12.61 -13.44
CA VAL A 43 0.58 -11.94 -13.89
C VAL A 43 1.21 -11.15 -12.76
N SER A 44 2.55 -11.14 -12.68
CA SER A 44 3.26 -10.42 -11.62
C SER A 44 4.47 -9.60 -12.08
N TRP A 45 4.71 -8.49 -11.38
CA TRP A 45 5.80 -7.55 -11.64
C TRP A 45 6.13 -6.71 -10.40
N HIS A 46 7.32 -6.10 -10.43
CA HIS A 46 7.84 -5.26 -9.36
C HIS A 46 7.93 -3.79 -9.77
N ILE A 47 7.93 -2.89 -8.79
CA ILE A 47 8.33 -1.49 -8.97
C ILE A 47 8.84 -0.85 -7.68
N TYR A 48 9.93 -0.09 -7.79
CA TYR A 48 10.47 0.73 -6.71
C TYR A 48 10.53 2.19 -7.14
N SER A 49 9.66 3.03 -6.57
CA SER A 49 9.56 4.44 -6.96
C SER A 49 9.02 5.28 -5.83
N SER A 50 9.55 6.48 -5.63
CA SER A 50 9.01 7.42 -4.64
C SER A 50 7.85 8.27 -5.19
N ASP A 51 7.41 7.99 -6.42
CA ASP A 51 6.26 8.63 -7.07
C ASP A 51 5.11 7.62 -7.21
N PRO A 52 4.03 7.75 -6.43
CA PRO A 52 2.86 6.86 -6.50
C PRO A 52 2.23 6.76 -7.89
N LYS A 53 2.31 7.81 -8.72
CA LYS A 53 1.76 7.78 -10.08
C LYS A 53 2.54 6.85 -10.99
N ARG A 54 3.84 6.62 -10.73
CA ARG A 54 4.62 5.62 -11.47
C ARG A 54 4.16 4.20 -11.12
N ILE A 55 3.79 3.95 -9.86
CA ILE A 55 3.18 2.68 -9.45
C ILE A 55 1.89 2.46 -10.25
N ARG A 56 0.99 3.46 -10.25
CA ARG A 56 -0.25 3.43 -11.05
C ARG A 56 0.01 3.19 -12.54
N GLY A 57 0.99 3.86 -13.11
CA GLY A 57 1.36 3.70 -14.52
C GLY A 57 1.76 2.26 -14.88
N THR A 58 2.45 1.53 -13.99
CA THR A 58 2.78 0.11 -14.26
C THR A 58 1.54 -0.76 -14.31
N LEU A 59 0.58 -0.54 -13.42
CA LEU A 59 -0.71 -1.25 -13.41
C LEU A 59 -1.51 -0.95 -14.68
N ASP A 60 -1.61 0.33 -15.06
CA ASP A 60 -2.35 0.73 -16.26
C ASP A 60 -1.71 0.13 -17.53
N ASN A 61 -0.39 0.05 -17.59
CA ASN A 61 0.35 -0.62 -18.67
C ASN A 61 0.03 -2.11 -18.74
N VAL A 62 0.10 -2.82 -17.61
CA VAL A 62 -0.21 -4.26 -17.55
C VAL A 62 -1.66 -4.52 -17.93
N LYS A 63 -2.62 -3.76 -17.39
CA LYS A 63 -4.04 -3.89 -17.77
C LYS A 63 -4.27 -3.62 -19.24
N SER A 64 -3.60 -2.62 -19.81
CA SER A 64 -3.69 -2.32 -21.25
C SER A 64 -3.11 -3.44 -22.11
N LEU A 65 -2.05 -4.10 -21.65
CA LEU A 65 -1.50 -5.28 -22.30
C LEU A 65 -2.47 -6.46 -22.23
N LEU A 66 -3.03 -6.76 -21.05
CA LEU A 66 -3.96 -7.87 -20.84
C LEU A 66 -5.25 -7.74 -21.67
N LYS A 67 -5.71 -6.53 -22.00
CA LYS A 67 -6.84 -6.30 -22.92
C LYS A 67 -6.62 -6.92 -24.31
N LYS A 68 -5.38 -7.15 -24.74
CA LYS A 68 -5.05 -7.81 -26.00
C LYS A 68 -5.19 -9.34 -25.94
N TYR A 69 -5.32 -9.91 -24.73
CA TYR A 69 -5.42 -11.35 -24.46
C TYR A 69 -6.66 -11.69 -23.63
N PRO A 70 -7.88 -11.37 -24.11
CA PRO A 70 -9.11 -11.46 -23.32
C PRO A 70 -9.49 -12.90 -22.90
N ALA A 71 -8.90 -13.92 -23.53
CA ALA A 71 -9.11 -15.32 -23.18
C ALA A 71 -8.36 -15.74 -21.90
N LEU A 72 -7.22 -15.11 -21.58
CA LEU A 72 -6.37 -15.54 -20.45
C LEU A 72 -6.95 -15.15 -19.09
N LYS A 73 -7.54 -13.96 -18.98
CA LYS A 73 -8.16 -13.41 -17.75
C LYS A 73 -7.35 -13.63 -16.45
N PRO A 74 -6.02 -13.38 -16.42
CA PRO A 74 -5.26 -13.57 -15.20
C PRO A 74 -5.56 -12.45 -14.18
N GLU A 75 -5.40 -12.77 -12.91
CA GLU A 75 -5.30 -11.77 -11.83
C GLU A 75 -4.00 -10.95 -11.97
N THR A 76 -3.96 -9.79 -11.33
CA THR A 76 -2.83 -8.86 -11.34
C THR A 76 -2.17 -8.75 -9.97
N PHE A 77 -0.88 -9.09 -9.91
CA PHE A 77 -0.08 -9.09 -8.69
C PHE A 77 1.08 -8.11 -8.81
N LEU A 78 1.07 -7.06 -7.99
CA LEU A 78 2.28 -6.27 -7.76
C LEU A 78 3.06 -6.91 -6.60
N ASP A 79 3.83 -7.94 -6.90
CA ASP A 79 4.44 -8.87 -5.93
C ASP A 79 5.66 -8.29 -5.21
N GLU A 80 6.18 -7.14 -5.64
CA GLU A 80 7.08 -6.31 -4.84
C GLU A 80 6.87 -4.81 -5.17
N TRP A 81 6.67 -4.00 -4.12
CA TRP A 81 6.71 -2.55 -4.26
C TRP A 81 7.23 -1.85 -3.00
N ASN A 82 7.95 -0.74 -3.22
CA ASN A 82 8.29 0.24 -2.19
C ASN A 82 8.66 1.60 -2.84
N MET A 83 9.15 2.54 -2.04
CA MET A 83 9.87 3.72 -2.49
C MET A 83 11.14 3.36 -3.28
N ASN A 84 11.82 4.38 -3.79
CA ASN A 84 13.15 4.19 -4.36
C ASN A 84 14.10 3.56 -3.33
N LEU A 85 14.68 2.40 -3.66
CA LEU A 85 15.56 1.64 -2.76
C LEU A 85 16.92 2.32 -2.52
N GLY A 86 17.36 3.22 -3.41
CA GLY A 86 18.68 3.85 -3.33
C GLY A 86 18.67 5.18 -2.57
N PHE A 87 17.71 6.03 -2.93
CA PHE A 87 17.62 7.41 -2.45
C PHE A 87 16.16 7.75 -2.13
N PRO A 88 15.56 7.12 -1.09
CA PRO A 88 14.24 7.50 -0.65
C PRO A 88 14.26 8.94 -0.10
N PRO A 89 13.13 9.66 -0.16
CA PRO A 89 13.02 10.98 0.46
C PRO A 89 13.33 10.91 1.97
N SER A 90 14.02 11.93 2.49
CA SER A 90 14.54 11.93 3.87
C SER A 90 13.53 12.34 4.95
N ASP A 91 12.40 12.94 4.55
CA ASP A 91 11.34 13.31 5.50
C ASP A 91 10.64 12.05 6.02
N VAL A 92 10.79 11.75 7.31
CA VAL A 92 10.21 10.55 7.93
C VAL A 92 8.68 10.46 7.81
N ARG A 93 7.99 11.57 7.55
CA ARG A 93 6.53 11.62 7.38
C ARG A 93 6.08 11.09 6.03
N ILE A 94 6.95 11.08 5.02
CA ILE A 94 6.53 10.73 3.65
C ILE A 94 6.24 9.24 3.50
N GLN A 95 7.00 8.34 4.13
CA GLN A 95 6.84 6.90 3.92
C GLN A 95 5.49 6.37 4.42
N PRO A 96 5.00 6.74 5.62
CA PRO A 96 3.63 6.43 6.04
C PRO A 96 2.57 6.95 5.05
N CYS A 97 2.65 8.22 4.66
CA CYS A 97 1.68 8.82 3.73
C CYS A 97 1.72 8.17 2.34
N TYR A 98 2.92 7.83 1.85
CA TYR A 98 3.16 7.12 0.60
C TYR A 98 2.51 5.74 0.59
N VAL A 99 2.58 4.98 1.68
CA VAL A 99 1.91 3.68 1.78
C VAL A 99 0.40 3.84 1.58
N ALA A 100 -0.22 4.83 2.22
CA ALA A 100 -1.65 5.10 2.05
C ALA A 100 -1.98 5.53 0.61
N GLU A 101 -1.19 6.46 0.06
CA GLU A 101 -1.35 6.97 -1.30
C GLU A 101 -1.23 5.86 -2.34
N VAL A 102 -0.21 5.01 -2.25
CA VAL A 102 0.00 3.89 -3.18
C VAL A 102 -1.09 2.82 -3.03
N ALA A 103 -1.55 2.53 -1.82
CA ALA A 103 -2.70 1.65 -1.62
C ALA A 103 -3.96 2.20 -2.29
N TRP A 104 -4.18 3.52 -2.25
CA TRP A 104 -5.26 4.18 -2.97
C TRP A 104 -5.10 4.08 -4.49
N GLN A 105 -3.92 4.37 -5.03
CA GLN A 105 -3.63 4.26 -6.46
C GLN A 105 -3.88 2.83 -6.98
N MET A 106 -3.44 1.82 -6.23
CA MET A 106 -3.65 0.41 -6.57
C MET A 106 -5.12 0.00 -6.49
N LYS A 107 -5.83 0.42 -5.43
CA LYS A 107 -7.24 0.09 -5.25
C LYS A 107 -8.12 0.75 -6.30
N ASP A 108 -7.86 2.02 -6.61
CA ASP A 108 -8.54 2.78 -7.65
C ASP A 108 -8.25 2.21 -9.05
N GLY A 109 -7.00 1.80 -9.29
CA GLY A 109 -6.61 1.15 -10.54
C GLY A 109 -7.13 -0.28 -10.69
N GLY A 110 -7.72 -0.83 -9.63
CA GLY A 110 -8.28 -2.18 -9.59
C GLY A 110 -7.22 -3.29 -9.68
N LEU A 111 -6.08 -3.10 -9.03
CA LEU A 111 -5.12 -4.19 -8.80
C LEU A 111 -5.77 -5.26 -7.90
N ASP A 112 -5.50 -6.54 -8.18
CA ASP A 112 -6.06 -7.64 -7.40
C ASP A 112 -5.26 -7.87 -6.11
N TYR A 113 -3.93 -7.95 -6.22
CA TYR A 113 -3.04 -8.21 -5.08
C TYR A 113 -1.76 -7.38 -5.13
N SER A 114 -1.22 -7.06 -3.95
CA SER A 114 0.07 -6.38 -3.83
C SER A 114 0.85 -6.88 -2.61
N CYS A 115 2.18 -6.83 -2.69
CA CYS A 115 3.07 -7.19 -1.60
C CYS A 115 4.08 -6.06 -1.37
N TYR A 116 3.98 -5.42 -0.20
CA TYR A 116 4.95 -4.40 0.22
C TYR A 116 6.29 -5.07 0.50
N TYR A 117 7.33 -4.59 -0.17
CA TYR A 117 8.69 -5.08 -0.01
C TYR A 117 9.46 -4.15 0.95
N HIS A 118 9.77 -4.52 2.18
CA HIS A 118 9.57 -5.83 2.80
C HIS A 118 9.28 -5.71 4.29
N ILE A 119 9.12 -6.84 4.98
CA ILE A 119 8.70 -6.85 6.39
C ILE A 119 9.83 -6.34 7.30
N ARG A 120 11.07 -6.78 7.10
CA ARG A 120 12.19 -6.46 7.99
C ARG A 120 13.50 -6.37 7.21
N ASP A 121 14.34 -5.41 7.56
CA ASP A 121 15.69 -5.31 7.03
C ASP A 121 16.58 -6.47 7.51
N TYR A 122 17.27 -7.12 6.57
CA TYR A 122 18.16 -8.26 6.83
C TYR A 122 19.53 -8.06 6.20
N HIS A 123 20.56 -8.54 6.91
CA HIS A 123 21.87 -8.73 6.32
C HIS A 123 21.91 -10.07 5.56
N VAL A 124 22.73 -10.11 4.51
CA VAL A 124 23.00 -11.33 3.74
C VAL A 124 24.38 -11.87 4.06
N SER A 125 24.55 -13.19 4.10
CA SER A 125 25.86 -13.83 4.29
C SER A 125 26.54 -14.04 2.94
N PHE A 126 27.80 -13.60 2.82
CA PHE A 126 28.58 -13.84 1.61
C PHE A 126 28.78 -15.35 1.38
N GLU A 127 29.22 -16.07 2.42
CA GLU A 127 29.56 -17.49 2.39
C GLU A 127 28.36 -18.36 2.05
N ARG A 128 27.15 -17.96 2.50
CA ARG A 128 25.92 -18.69 2.19
C ARG A 128 25.53 -18.59 0.73
N PHE A 129 25.74 -17.44 0.09
CA PHE A 129 25.31 -17.18 -1.29
C PHE A 129 26.39 -17.51 -2.34
N ALA A 130 27.67 -17.47 -1.96
CA ALA A 130 28.80 -17.78 -2.84
C ALA A 130 28.72 -19.14 -3.58
N PRO A 131 28.18 -20.24 -3.00
CA PRO A 131 28.12 -21.53 -3.69
C PRO A 131 27.19 -21.58 -4.91
N PHE A 132 26.20 -20.68 -5.01
CA PHE A 132 25.20 -20.72 -6.08
C PHE A 132 25.01 -19.39 -6.84
N MET A 133 25.67 -18.31 -6.40
CA MET A 133 25.78 -17.06 -7.15
C MET A 133 27.19 -16.87 -7.71
N SER A 134 27.33 -16.11 -8.80
CA SER A 134 28.64 -15.71 -9.29
C SER A 134 29.38 -14.85 -8.25
N ALA A 135 30.71 -14.89 -8.22
CA ALA A 135 31.51 -14.09 -7.28
C ALA A 135 31.16 -12.58 -7.33
N LYS A 136 30.95 -12.03 -8.53
CA LYS A 136 30.49 -10.65 -8.72
C LYS A 136 29.09 -10.41 -8.14
N GLY A 137 28.16 -11.34 -8.37
CA GLY A 137 26.79 -11.27 -7.86
C GLY A 137 26.74 -11.31 -6.33
N THR A 138 27.49 -12.23 -5.72
CA THR A 138 27.61 -12.34 -4.26
C THR A 138 28.20 -11.08 -3.66
N ALA A 139 29.32 -10.57 -4.22
CA ALA A 139 29.94 -9.34 -3.75
C ALA A 139 29.02 -8.12 -3.86
N PHE A 140 28.27 -8.01 -4.96
CA PHE A 140 27.26 -6.96 -5.14
C PHE A 140 26.15 -7.07 -4.09
N MET A 141 25.54 -8.25 -3.93
CA MET A 141 24.45 -8.46 -2.96
C MET A 141 24.90 -8.17 -1.53
N THR A 142 26.04 -8.70 -1.11
CA THR A 142 26.60 -8.42 0.22
C THR A 142 26.91 -6.94 0.40
N GLY A 143 27.48 -6.27 -0.61
CA GLY A 143 27.74 -4.84 -0.57
C GLY A 143 26.45 -4.01 -0.43
N TRP A 144 25.42 -4.34 -1.22
CA TRP A 144 24.11 -3.70 -1.17
C TRP A 144 23.48 -3.85 0.22
N TRP A 145 23.20 -5.08 0.65
CA TRP A 145 22.42 -5.35 1.87
C TRP A 145 23.16 -5.07 3.19
N ASN A 146 24.50 -5.11 3.19
CA ASN A 146 25.26 -4.97 4.43
C ASN A 146 26.02 -3.64 4.56
N ARG A 147 26.17 -2.85 3.48
CA ARG A 147 26.91 -1.58 3.54
C ARG A 147 26.08 -0.37 3.10
N MET A 148 25.10 -0.56 2.22
CA MET A 148 24.21 0.51 1.83
C MET A 148 23.09 0.66 2.87
N PRO A 149 22.75 1.88 3.33
CA PRO A 149 21.64 2.07 4.26
C PRO A 149 20.33 1.50 3.71
N GLN A 150 19.70 0.60 4.47
CA GLN A 150 18.41 0.00 4.11
C GLN A 150 17.27 0.70 4.86
N PHE A 151 16.17 0.95 4.15
CA PHE A 151 14.97 1.63 4.67
C PHE A 151 13.67 0.94 4.26
N ASP A 152 13.77 -0.31 3.81
CA ASP A 152 12.69 -0.99 3.11
C ASP A 152 11.71 -1.63 4.11
N GLY A 153 12.25 -2.14 5.22
CA GLY A 153 11.56 -2.88 6.26
C GLY A 153 10.51 -2.07 7.00
N LEU A 154 9.37 -2.69 7.33
CA LEU A 154 8.51 -2.21 8.41
C LEU A 154 9.20 -2.30 9.79
N PHE A 155 10.21 -3.17 9.89
CA PHE A 155 11.11 -3.29 11.03
C PHE A 155 12.56 -3.10 10.56
N ASP A 156 13.35 -2.34 11.34
CA ASP A 156 14.78 -2.21 11.07
C ASP A 156 15.59 -3.46 11.49
N PHE A 157 16.92 -3.41 11.31
CA PHE A 157 17.84 -4.49 11.68
C PHE A 157 17.82 -4.83 13.18
N GLN A 158 17.38 -3.90 14.04
CA GLN A 158 17.28 -4.06 15.49
C GLN A 158 15.85 -4.44 15.95
N ASN A 159 14.93 -4.69 15.02
CA ASN A 159 13.51 -4.93 15.27
C ASN A 159 12.74 -3.71 15.80
N ASN A 160 13.25 -2.50 15.64
CA ASN A 160 12.44 -1.32 15.90
C ASN A 160 11.40 -1.18 14.79
N VAL A 161 10.16 -0.92 15.18
CA VAL A 161 9.06 -0.67 14.25
C VAL A 161 9.24 0.70 13.58
N ARG A 162 9.12 0.74 12.25
CA ARG A 162 9.17 1.99 11.47
C ARG A 162 7.78 2.60 11.32
N PRO A 163 7.69 3.93 11.11
CA PRO A 163 6.40 4.63 11.00
C PRO A 163 5.42 4.04 9.98
N ALA A 164 5.91 3.50 8.85
CA ALA A 164 5.09 2.92 7.80
C ALA A 164 4.20 1.75 8.28
N TYR A 165 4.65 0.99 9.29
CA TYR A 165 3.86 -0.08 9.92
C TYR A 165 2.51 0.42 10.42
N PHE A 166 2.49 1.61 11.03
CA PHE A 166 1.28 2.17 11.61
C PHE A 166 0.27 2.58 10.54
N THR A 167 0.70 2.85 9.30
CA THR A 167 -0.23 3.05 8.18
C THR A 167 -0.91 1.75 7.79
N PHE A 168 -0.17 0.63 7.70
CA PHE A 168 -0.78 -0.69 7.49
C PHE A 168 -1.77 -1.06 8.60
N LYS A 169 -1.44 -0.71 9.86
CA LYS A 169 -2.34 -0.90 11.00
C LYS A 169 -3.61 -0.05 10.93
N LEU A 170 -3.54 1.17 10.39
CA LEU A 170 -4.73 1.98 10.14
C LEU A 170 -5.55 1.44 8.97
N LEU A 171 -4.89 1.03 7.88
CA LEU A 171 -5.54 0.39 6.74
C LEU A 171 -6.28 -0.89 7.15
N SER A 172 -5.73 -1.70 8.06
CA SER A 172 -6.37 -2.92 8.54
C SER A 172 -7.65 -2.68 9.36
N ARG A 173 -7.90 -1.44 9.81
CA ARG A 173 -9.13 -1.05 10.51
C ARG A 173 -10.27 -0.68 9.55
N LEU A 174 -9.98 -0.53 8.25
CA LEU A 174 -10.97 -0.23 7.22
C LEU A 174 -11.69 -1.52 6.79
N THR A 175 -12.58 -2.01 7.63
CA THR A 175 -13.32 -3.26 7.42
C THR A 175 -14.75 -3.01 6.95
N GLY A 176 -15.44 -4.06 6.50
CA GLY A 176 -16.82 -4.01 6.08
C GLY A 176 -17.02 -3.43 4.68
N LYS A 177 -18.11 -2.70 4.48
CA LYS A 177 -18.49 -2.12 3.19
C LYS A 177 -17.72 -0.82 2.95
N ARG A 178 -17.07 -0.70 1.79
CA ARG A 178 -16.51 0.59 1.33
C ARG A 178 -17.63 1.56 1.01
N LEU A 179 -17.54 2.77 1.56
CA LEU A 179 -18.42 3.89 1.26
C LEU A 179 -17.79 4.81 0.22
N ARG A 180 -18.62 5.62 -0.43
CA ARG A 180 -18.16 6.64 -1.38
C ARG A 180 -17.41 7.73 -0.61
N LEU A 181 -16.24 8.10 -1.13
CA LEU A 181 -15.47 9.27 -0.70
C LEU A 181 -14.91 9.92 -1.96
N VAL A 182 -15.18 11.21 -2.12
CA VAL A 182 -14.71 12.01 -3.26
C VAL A 182 -13.87 13.15 -2.71
N SER A 183 -12.77 13.44 -3.39
CA SER A 183 -11.91 14.58 -3.09
C SER A 183 -11.78 15.43 -4.34
N GLU A 184 -11.92 16.74 -4.17
CA GLU A 184 -11.65 17.73 -5.22
C GLU A 184 -10.17 18.13 -5.26
N ASN A 185 -9.40 17.74 -4.24
CA ASN A 185 -7.98 18.05 -4.14
C ASN A 185 -7.14 16.85 -4.60
N PRO A 186 -6.22 17.02 -5.57
CA PRO A 186 -5.42 15.94 -6.13
C PRO A 186 -4.38 15.35 -5.17
N ASN A 187 -4.16 15.97 -3.99
CA ASN A 187 -3.21 15.51 -2.98
C ASN A 187 -3.91 14.97 -1.72
N VAL A 188 -5.23 15.10 -1.62
CA VAL A 188 -5.98 14.60 -0.46
C VAL A 188 -6.80 13.40 -0.89
N HIS A 189 -6.48 12.25 -0.33
CA HIS A 189 -7.16 11.00 -0.64
C HIS A 189 -7.53 10.28 0.65
N GLY A 190 -8.43 9.30 0.53
CA GLY A 190 -8.90 8.56 1.67
C GLY A 190 -9.65 7.29 1.33
N PHE A 191 -10.01 6.58 2.40
CA PHE A 191 -10.94 5.47 2.39
C PHE A 191 -11.95 5.65 3.50
N MET A 192 -13.21 5.38 3.19
CA MET A 192 -14.30 5.34 4.16
C MET A 192 -14.95 3.95 4.12
N THR A 193 -15.20 3.37 5.29
CA THR A 193 -15.91 2.09 5.41
C THR A 193 -16.98 2.11 6.49
N HIS A 194 -17.90 1.15 6.39
CA HIS A 194 -18.94 0.87 7.37
C HIS A 194 -18.95 -0.63 7.71
N ASP A 195 -18.94 -0.95 9.00
CA ASP A 195 -18.89 -2.30 9.53
C ASP A 195 -19.84 -2.47 10.72
N GLU A 196 -21.00 -3.07 10.45
CA GLU A 196 -22.09 -3.27 11.42
C GLU A 196 -21.73 -4.21 12.57
N ARG A 197 -20.59 -4.90 12.52
CA ARG A 197 -20.11 -5.76 13.61
C ARG A 197 -19.69 -4.96 14.85
N TYR A 198 -19.36 -3.67 14.70
CA TYR A 198 -18.88 -2.82 15.78
C TYR A 198 -19.89 -1.74 16.11
N SER A 199 -20.45 -1.75 17.32
CA SER A 199 -21.41 -0.73 17.76
C SER A 199 -20.78 0.66 17.98
N SER A 200 -19.54 0.73 18.48
CA SER A 200 -18.88 1.99 18.87
C SER A 200 -17.80 2.49 17.90
N TYR A 201 -17.67 1.85 16.73
CA TYR A 201 -16.63 2.10 15.71
C TYR A 201 -17.13 1.71 14.30
N GLU A 202 -18.43 1.84 14.05
CA GLU A 202 -19.07 1.27 12.86
C GLU A 202 -18.57 1.93 11.56
N TYR A 203 -18.27 3.23 11.60
CA TYR A 203 -17.77 3.99 10.45
C TYR A 203 -16.29 4.31 10.67
N ASN A 204 -15.47 4.11 9.63
CA ASN A 204 -14.03 4.35 9.71
C ASN A 204 -13.56 5.14 8.50
N LEU A 205 -12.87 6.25 8.75
CA LEU A 205 -12.26 7.12 7.73
C LEU A 205 -10.75 7.16 7.93
N LEU A 206 -10.00 6.85 6.88
CA LEU A 206 -8.58 7.19 6.76
C LEU A 206 -8.45 8.29 5.71
N LEU A 207 -7.84 9.41 6.05
CA LEU A 207 -7.60 10.54 5.15
C LEU A 207 -6.16 11.02 5.31
N TRP A 208 -5.52 11.41 4.21
CA TRP A 208 -4.14 11.90 4.23
C TRP A 208 -3.91 13.02 3.21
N ASN A 209 -2.84 13.77 3.43
CA ASN A 209 -2.34 14.83 2.54
C ASN A 209 -1.00 14.39 1.93
N PHE A 210 -0.98 13.90 0.69
CA PHE A 210 0.24 13.53 -0.01
C PHE A 210 0.93 14.76 -0.64
N SER A 211 1.33 15.71 0.21
CA SER A 211 2.01 16.95 -0.19
C SER A 211 3.03 17.39 0.85
N ALA A 212 4.08 18.08 0.38
CA ALA A 212 5.06 18.75 1.24
C ALA A 212 4.52 20.04 1.90
N SER A 213 3.32 20.50 1.51
CA SER A 213 2.69 21.70 2.07
C SER A 213 1.49 21.33 2.95
N PRO A 214 1.24 22.08 4.04
CA PRO A 214 0.03 21.90 4.83
C PRO A 214 -1.22 22.29 4.01
N ILE A 215 -2.37 21.77 4.40
CA ILE A 215 -3.65 22.05 3.75
C ILE A 215 -4.80 22.11 4.75
N GLN A 216 -5.77 22.98 4.47
CA GLN A 216 -7.07 23.01 5.13
C GLN A 216 -8.08 22.25 4.26
N VAL A 217 -8.78 21.29 4.86
CA VAL A 217 -9.79 20.47 4.20
C VAL A 217 -11.12 20.66 4.91
N GLU A 218 -12.17 20.90 4.13
CA GLU A 218 -13.54 20.80 4.61
C GLU A 218 -14.10 19.44 4.16
N LEU A 219 -14.53 18.62 5.12
CA LEU A 219 -15.13 17.31 4.89
C LEU A 219 -16.63 17.43 5.15
N THR A 220 -17.43 17.14 4.12
CA THR A 220 -18.89 17.13 4.22
C THR A 220 -19.41 15.69 4.24
N PHE A 221 -20.35 15.42 5.14
CA PHE A 221 -21.00 14.13 5.28
C PHE A 221 -22.39 14.18 4.65
N GLU A 222 -22.64 13.32 3.65
CA GLU A 222 -23.95 13.16 3.03
C GLU A 222 -24.71 12.01 3.72
N ASP A 223 -26.05 12.08 3.73
CA ASP A 223 -26.93 11.00 4.19
C ASP A 223 -26.65 10.47 5.61
N MET A 224 -26.28 11.36 6.54
CA MET A 224 -26.06 10.99 7.93
C MET A 224 -27.34 10.44 8.58
N LEU A 225 -27.26 9.22 9.12
CA LEU A 225 -28.39 8.55 9.80
C LEU A 225 -28.66 9.07 11.23
N GLY A 226 -27.85 10.01 11.72
CA GLY A 226 -27.93 10.55 13.08
C GLY A 226 -26.66 11.31 13.44
N ASN A 227 -26.67 11.97 14.60
CA ASN A 227 -25.48 12.62 15.13
C ASN A 227 -24.41 11.57 15.41
N MET A 228 -23.15 11.92 15.18
CA MET A 228 -22.02 11.00 15.37
C MET A 228 -21.00 11.58 16.35
N THR A 229 -20.41 10.70 17.16
CA THR A 229 -19.18 11.01 17.88
C THR A 229 -17.99 10.60 17.03
N ALA A 230 -17.18 11.57 16.62
CA ALA A 230 -15.93 11.35 15.91
C ALA A 230 -14.78 11.17 16.91
N LYS A 231 -14.02 10.07 16.77
CA LYS A 231 -12.84 9.73 17.59
C LYS A 231 -11.58 9.76 16.71
N PRO A 232 -10.91 10.91 16.62
CA PRO A 232 -9.72 11.07 15.78
C PRO A 232 -8.47 10.41 16.37
N VAL A 233 -7.61 9.92 15.48
CA VAL A 233 -6.26 9.44 15.74
C VAL A 233 -5.33 10.02 14.66
N VAL A 234 -4.26 10.66 15.07
CA VAL A 234 -3.23 11.21 14.17
C VAL A 234 -2.03 10.28 14.16
N LEU A 235 -1.54 9.93 12.96
CA LEU A 235 -0.26 9.22 12.84
C LEU A 235 0.88 10.23 12.98
N ASP A 236 1.65 10.12 14.06
CA ASP A 236 2.86 10.90 14.29
C ASP A 236 4.08 10.10 13.82
N ALA A 237 4.52 10.37 12.59
CA ALA A 237 5.71 9.74 12.04
C ALA A 237 7.02 10.32 12.60
N ALA A 238 6.98 11.52 13.19
CA ALA A 238 8.15 12.26 13.63
C ALA A 238 8.53 11.97 15.10
N THR A 239 7.59 11.45 15.89
CA THR A 239 7.90 11.03 17.27
C THR A 239 9.07 10.04 17.31
N THR A 240 9.92 10.16 18.34
CA THR A 240 11.02 9.24 18.59
C THR A 240 10.57 7.98 19.35
N SER A 241 9.34 7.97 19.85
CA SER A 241 8.78 6.83 20.56
C SER A 241 8.35 5.72 19.59
N ASN A 242 8.63 4.47 19.98
CA ASN A 242 8.08 3.29 19.30
C ASN A 242 6.77 2.81 19.93
N ASP A 243 6.30 3.49 20.99
CA ASP A 243 5.00 3.22 21.59
C ASP A 243 3.88 3.49 20.59
N GLU A 244 2.89 2.59 20.56
CA GLU A 244 1.79 2.69 19.63
C GLU A 244 0.91 3.90 19.88
N ILE A 245 0.63 4.27 21.13
CA ILE A 245 -0.22 5.42 21.44
C ILE A 245 0.50 6.71 21.09
N ALA A 246 1.82 6.76 21.27
CA ALA A 246 2.64 7.87 20.81
C ALA A 246 2.62 8.01 19.28
N ARG A 247 2.64 6.88 18.54
CA ARG A 247 2.61 6.84 17.06
C ARG A 247 1.23 7.08 16.48
N LEU A 248 0.19 6.58 17.13
CA LEU A 248 -1.21 6.70 16.79
C LEU A 248 -1.90 7.54 17.86
N ARG A 249 -1.58 8.83 17.87
CA ARG A 249 -1.96 9.77 18.93
C ARG A 249 -3.47 10.04 18.87
N PRO A 250 -4.27 9.60 19.86
CA PRO A 250 -5.68 9.96 19.94
C PRO A 250 -5.82 11.45 20.22
N GLU A 251 -6.88 12.06 19.69
CA GLU A 251 -7.27 13.43 20.07
C GLU A 251 -8.67 13.44 20.69
N ASN A 252 -9.05 14.58 21.28
CA ASN A 252 -10.33 14.71 21.96
C ASN A 252 -11.49 14.41 21.00
N PRO A 253 -12.42 13.51 21.37
CA PRO A 253 -13.61 13.26 20.58
C PRO A 253 -14.48 14.50 20.46
N TYR A 254 -15.19 14.62 19.33
CA TYR A 254 -16.14 15.71 19.09
C TYR A 254 -17.39 15.20 18.38
N GLN A 255 -18.44 16.02 18.38
CA GLN A 255 -19.70 15.68 17.75
C GLN A 255 -19.76 16.22 16.32
N ILE A 256 -20.31 15.42 15.42
CA ILE A 256 -20.75 15.83 14.09
C ILE A 256 -22.27 15.74 14.10
N LYS A 257 -22.93 16.85 13.84
CA LYS A 257 -24.39 16.93 13.88
C LYS A 257 -24.97 16.84 12.49
N VAL A 258 -26.18 16.29 12.37
CA VAL A 258 -26.88 16.19 11.09
C VAL A 258 -27.23 17.57 10.51
N ASP A 259 -27.50 18.56 11.35
CA ASP A 259 -27.78 19.95 10.94
C ASP A 259 -26.52 20.74 10.57
N GLN A 260 -25.34 20.21 10.89
CA GLN A 260 -24.04 20.78 10.53
C GLN A 260 -23.07 19.64 10.16
N PRO A 261 -23.28 18.96 9.02
CA PRO A 261 -22.56 17.74 8.66
C PRO A 261 -21.20 18.06 8.02
N VAL A 262 -20.47 19.00 8.62
CA VAL A 262 -19.23 19.55 8.09
C VAL A 262 -18.15 19.51 9.16
N LEU A 263 -16.96 19.07 8.77
CA LEU A 263 -15.77 19.03 9.60
C LEU A 263 -14.62 19.76 8.90
N ARG A 264 -14.00 20.73 9.58
CA ARG A 264 -12.79 21.40 9.09
C ARG A 264 -11.56 20.80 9.72
N ILE A 265 -10.58 20.46 8.89
CA ILE A 265 -9.40 19.68 9.27
C ILE A 265 -8.16 20.35 8.69
N SER A 266 -7.17 20.58 9.55
CA SER A 266 -5.81 20.92 9.14
C SER A 266 -4.99 19.65 8.95
N PHE A 267 -4.32 19.51 7.82
CA PHE A 267 -3.28 18.53 7.63
C PHE A 267 -1.91 19.20 7.54
N GLU A 268 -0.96 18.67 8.30
CA GLU A 268 0.46 18.93 8.10
C GLU A 268 0.94 18.32 6.77
N PRO A 269 2.15 18.70 6.29
CA PRO A 269 2.82 17.98 5.22
C PRO A 269 2.87 16.47 5.49
N TYR A 270 2.41 15.68 4.53
CA TYR A 270 2.34 14.21 4.64
C TYR A 270 1.51 13.69 5.84
N GLY A 271 0.60 14.50 6.37
CA GLY A 271 -0.23 14.11 7.50
C GLY A 271 -1.18 12.97 7.15
N VAL A 272 -1.26 11.96 8.03
CA VAL A 272 -2.20 10.84 7.94
C VAL A 272 -3.08 10.84 9.19
N ARG A 273 -4.39 10.80 9.01
CA ARG A 273 -5.35 10.86 10.12
C ARG A 273 -6.47 9.86 9.92
N PHE A 274 -6.86 9.23 11.01
CA PHE A 274 -7.89 8.23 11.07
C PHE A 274 -9.00 8.69 12.01
N TRP A 275 -10.24 8.35 11.68
CA TRP A 275 -11.39 8.56 12.53
C TRP A 275 -12.19 7.29 12.60
N SER A 276 -12.64 6.96 13.80
CA SER A 276 -13.82 6.13 13.96
C SER A 276 -15.00 7.01 14.34
N PHE A 277 -16.17 6.70 13.79
CA PHE A 277 -17.41 7.37 14.15
C PHE A 277 -18.38 6.38 14.77
N GLU A 278 -19.08 6.87 15.79
CA GLU A 278 -20.11 6.14 16.52
C GLU A 278 -21.41 6.93 16.45
N ARG A 279 -22.47 6.32 15.91
CA ARG A 279 -23.83 6.85 15.98
C ARG A 279 -24.24 7.08 17.43
N ARG A 280 -24.84 8.23 17.70
CA ARG A 280 -25.59 8.45 18.94
C ARG A 280 -27.06 8.13 18.71
N ASN A 281 -27.62 7.35 19.64
CA ASN A 281 -29.06 7.17 19.78
C ASN A 281 -29.74 8.48 20.18
#